data_AF-A0A150UP45-F1
#
_entry.id   AF-A0A150UP45-F1
#
_cell.length_a   1.000
_cell.length_b   1.000
_cell.length_c   1.000
_cell.angle_alpha   90.00
_cell.angle_beta   90.00
_cell.angle_gamma   90.00
#
_symmetry.space_group_name_H-M   'P 1'
#
loop_
_entity.id
_entity.type
_entity.pdbx_description
1 polymer ?
#
loop_
_entity_poly.entity_id
_entity_poly.type
_entity_poly.pdbx_seq_one_letter_code
_entity_poly.pdbx_strand_id
1 'polypeptide(L)'
;MASALLSLALDTPLDPTIAMTGELTVTGKVLRIGGLREKTVAARRAGARMVVFPRDNWRDWLELPENIKDGIEGKPVDWYDDVFALVFPHLRAEEANTRWEKELSSHIRQKENDEHEREDSGFESN
;
A
#
# COMPACT_ATOMS: atom_id res chain seq x y z
N MET A 1 -5.47 1.52 2.34
CA MET A 1 -5.75 0.20 1.74
C MET A 1 -4.69 -0.19 0.72
N ALA A 2 -4.43 0.62 -0.31
CA ALA A 2 -3.42 0.33 -1.34
C ALA A 2 -2.07 -0.15 -0.77
N SER A 3 -1.50 0.56 0.20
CA SER A 3 -0.20 0.19 0.80
C SER A 3 -0.23 -1.15 1.53
N ALA A 4 -1.35 -1.55 2.14
CA ALA A 4 -1.48 -2.84 2.80
C ALA A 4 -1.51 -3.99 1.78
N LEU A 5 -2.22 -3.78 0.65
CA LEU A 5 -2.23 -4.75 -0.45
C LEU A 5 -0.85 -4.87 -1.10
N LEU A 6 -0.15 -3.75 -1.31
CA LEU A 6 1.23 -3.77 -1.80
C LEU A 6 2.17 -4.43 -0.80
N SER A 7 2.01 -4.19 0.50
CA SER A 7 2.82 -4.83 1.54
C SER A 7 2.68 -6.36 1.48
N LEU A 8 1.45 -6.86 1.35
CA LEU A 8 1.17 -8.28 1.13
C LEU A 8 1.79 -8.78 -0.17
N ALA A 9 1.62 -8.03 -1.27
CA ALA A 9 2.14 -8.42 -2.58
C ALA A 9 3.68 -8.43 -2.61
N LEU A 10 4.33 -7.54 -1.87
CA LEU A 10 5.78 -7.36 -1.90
C LEU A 10 6.49 -8.13 -0.79
N ASP A 11 5.73 -8.85 0.05
CA ASP A 11 6.22 -9.51 1.26
C ASP A 11 7.12 -8.58 2.09
N THR A 12 6.66 -7.34 2.25
CA THR A 12 7.43 -6.28 2.91
C THR A 12 6.55 -5.60 3.94
N PRO A 13 6.87 -5.71 5.25
CA PRO A 13 6.05 -5.14 6.31
C PRO A 13 6.10 -3.60 6.27
N LEU A 14 4.97 -2.97 6.60
CA LEU A 14 4.88 -1.52 6.80
C LEU A 14 5.29 -1.15 8.23
N ASP A 15 5.84 0.04 8.42
CA ASP A 15 6.05 0.60 9.76
C ASP A 15 4.67 0.86 10.42
N PRO A 16 4.35 0.17 11.54
CA PRO A 16 3.05 0.29 12.20
C PRO A 16 2.82 1.65 12.86
N THR A 17 3.85 2.49 12.95
CA THR A 17 3.78 3.84 13.52
C THR A 17 3.45 4.92 12.49
N ILE A 18 3.23 4.54 11.22
CA ILE A 18 2.76 5.43 10.16
C ILE A 18 1.23 5.33 10.07
N ALA A 19 0.55 6.45 10.33
CA ALA A 19 -0.87 6.63 10.03
C ALA A 19 -1.04 7.34 8.68
N MET A 20 -2.04 6.94 7.90
CA MET A 20 -2.29 7.52 6.58
C MET A 20 -3.78 7.80 6.39
N THR A 21 -4.13 8.95 5.80
CA THR A 21 -5.49 9.27 5.39
C THR A 21 -5.51 9.94 4.02
N GLY A 22 -6.52 9.64 3.21
CA GLY A 22 -6.63 10.14 1.85
C GLY A 22 -7.59 9.28 1.03
N GLU A 23 -8.23 9.88 0.05
CA GLU A 23 -8.88 9.13 -1.02
C GLU A 23 -7.89 8.96 -2.18
N LEU A 24 -7.96 7.83 -2.89
CA LEU A 24 -7.01 7.49 -3.95
C LEU A 24 -7.75 7.26 -5.26
N THR A 25 -7.37 7.98 -6.31
CA THR A 25 -7.87 7.72 -7.66
C THR A 25 -7.17 6.51 -8.28
N VAL A 26 -7.78 5.93 -9.32
CA VAL A 26 -7.15 4.85 -10.11
C VAL A 26 -5.83 5.32 -10.75
N THR A 27 -5.72 6.60 -11.08
CA THR A 27 -4.50 7.22 -11.62
C THR A 27 -3.43 7.53 -10.58
N GLY A 28 -3.69 7.25 -9.30
CA GLY A 28 -2.72 7.45 -8.22
C GLY A 28 -2.74 8.83 -7.55
N LYS A 29 -3.70 9.71 -7.87
CA LYS A 29 -3.83 11.02 -7.22
C LYS A 29 -4.39 10.84 -5.81
N VAL A 30 -3.76 11.50 -4.83
CA VAL A 30 -4.26 11.55 -3.45
C VAL A 30 -5.19 12.75 -3.30
N LEU A 31 -6.43 12.49 -2.91
CA LEU A 31 -7.50 13.47 -2.83
C LEU A 31 -7.78 13.87 -1.38
N ARG A 32 -8.28 15.11 -1.24
CA ARG A 32 -8.63 15.75 0.03
C ARG A 32 -9.62 14.91 0.84
N ILE A 33 -9.48 14.98 2.16
CA ILE A 33 -10.42 14.39 3.11
C ILE A 33 -11.01 15.42 4.07
N GLY A 34 -12.13 15.07 4.71
CA GLY A 34 -12.66 15.79 5.87
C GLY A 34 -12.11 15.26 7.19
N GLY A 35 -12.17 16.07 8.25
CA GLY A 35 -11.87 15.65 9.62
C GLY A 35 -10.40 15.30 9.90
N LEU A 36 -9.45 16.05 9.30
CA LEU A 36 -8.01 15.81 9.52
C LEU A 36 -7.62 15.95 11.00
N ARG A 37 -8.26 16.87 11.73
CA ARG A 37 -8.02 17.12 13.15
C ARG A 37 -8.32 15.89 14.00
N GLU A 38 -9.52 15.34 13.87
CA GLU A 38 -9.99 14.19 14.65
C GLU A 38 -9.16 12.95 14.32
N LYS A 39 -8.85 12.75 13.04
CA LYS A 39 -7.99 11.66 12.56
C LYS A 39 -6.56 11.76 13.10
N THR A 40 -5.99 12.95 13.15
CA THR A 40 -4.64 13.18 13.70
C THR A 40 -4.61 12.91 15.21
N VAL A 41 -5.63 13.36 15.95
CA VAL A 41 -5.76 13.07 17.39
C VAL A 41 -5.88 11.57 17.65
N ALA A 42 -6.68 10.87 16.85
CA ALA A 42 -6.82 9.41 16.96
C ALA A 42 -5.49 8.70 16.65
N ALA A 43 -4.79 9.09 15.58
CA ALA A 43 -3.49 8.55 15.21
C ALA A 43 -2.47 8.72 16.35
N ARG A 44 -2.41 9.90 16.97
CA ARG A 44 -1.55 10.14 18.13
C ARG A 44 -1.87 9.26 19.31
N ARG A 45 -3.15 9.12 19.64
CA ARG A 45 -3.60 8.23 20.74
C ARG A 45 -3.26 6.77 20.47
N ALA A 46 -3.22 6.36 19.19
CA ALA A 46 -2.79 5.04 18.77
C ALA A 46 -1.25 4.87 18.73
N GLY A 47 -0.47 5.92 19.05
CA GLY A 47 0.99 5.87 19.07
C GLY A 47 1.66 6.08 17.71
N ALA A 48 0.94 6.65 16.73
CA ALA A 48 1.56 7.02 15.46
C ALA A 48 2.61 8.12 15.66
N ARG A 49 3.72 8.01 14.93
CA ARG A 49 4.81 9.00 14.89
C ARG A 49 4.76 9.86 13.63
N MET A 50 4.10 9.36 12.59
CA MET A 50 3.96 10.03 11.31
C MET A 50 2.50 9.96 10.84
N VAL A 51 1.99 11.07 10.30
CA VAL A 51 0.68 11.14 9.64
C VAL A 51 0.88 11.59 8.20
N VAL A 52 0.58 10.69 7.25
CA VAL A 52 0.54 10.98 5.82
C VAL A 52 -0.87 11.46 5.46
N PHE A 53 -0.97 12.59 4.76
CA PHE A 53 -2.25 13.20 4.41
C PHE A 53 -2.19 13.94 3.07
N PRO A 54 -3.33 14.24 2.42
CA PRO A 54 -3.35 14.90 1.12
C PRO A 54 -2.79 16.32 1.20
N ARG A 55 -2.00 16.74 0.20
CA ARG A 55 -1.45 18.10 0.09
C ARG A 55 -2.52 19.17 0.21
N ASP A 56 -3.70 18.92 -0.34
CA ASP A 56 -4.84 19.84 -0.30
C ASP A 56 -5.35 20.12 1.13
N ASN A 57 -5.06 19.24 2.09
CA ASN A 57 -5.37 19.44 3.50
C ASN A 57 -4.27 20.20 4.26
N TRP A 58 -3.24 20.74 3.59
CA TRP A 58 -2.14 21.45 4.25
C TRP A 58 -2.61 22.64 5.10
N ARG A 59 -3.63 23.38 4.63
CA ARG A 59 -4.24 24.46 5.43
C ARG A 59 -4.85 23.95 6.73
N ASP A 60 -5.60 22.85 6.66
CA ASP A 60 -6.22 22.23 7.82
C ASP A 60 -5.16 21.73 8.82
N TRP A 61 -4.02 21.23 8.31
CA TRP A 61 -2.87 20.83 9.14
C TRP A 61 -2.25 22.01 9.87
N LEU A 62 -2.03 23.14 9.18
CA LEU A 62 -1.46 24.35 9.79
C LEU A 62 -2.33 24.88 10.92
N GLU A 63 -3.66 24.78 10.80
CA GLU A 63 -4.64 25.18 11.81
C GLU A 63 -4.75 24.21 12.99
N LEU A 64 -4.02 23.09 12.98
CA LEU A 64 -3.97 22.20 14.14
C LEU A 64 -3.18 22.87 15.29
N PRO A 65 -3.74 22.86 16.52
CA PRO A 65 -3.02 23.22 17.73
C PRO A 65 -1.70 22.47 17.89
N GLU A 66 -0.70 23.13 18.48
CA GLU A 66 0.62 22.54 18.72
C GLU A 66 0.56 21.27 19.58
N ASN A 67 -0.33 21.20 20.57
CA ASN A 67 -0.54 19.98 21.36
C ASN A 67 -1.08 18.79 20.55
N ILE A 68 -1.48 19.01 19.29
CA ILE A 68 -1.85 17.95 18.34
C ILE A 68 -0.66 17.54 17.47
N LYS A 69 0.13 18.52 17.03
CA LYS A 69 1.32 18.31 16.20
C LYS A 69 2.51 17.77 16.99
N ASP A 70 2.57 18.07 18.28
CA ASP A 70 3.69 17.66 19.13
C ASP A 70 3.83 16.14 19.16
N GLY A 71 5.05 15.67 18.88
CA GLY A 71 5.38 14.24 18.77
C GLY A 71 4.88 13.53 17.50
N ILE A 72 4.25 14.23 16.55
CA ILE A 72 3.86 13.66 15.25
C ILE A 72 4.41 14.48 14.09
N GLU A 73 5.04 13.79 13.15
CA GLU A 73 5.43 14.37 11.88
C GLU A 73 4.29 14.31 10.85
N GLY A 74 3.91 15.46 10.30
CA GLY A 74 2.96 15.55 9.19
C GLY A 74 3.65 15.46 7.83
N LYS A 75 3.23 14.49 6.99
CA LYS A 75 3.72 14.31 5.61
C LYS A 75 2.59 14.60 4.60
N PRO A 76 2.47 15.84 4.10
CA PRO A 76 1.58 16.14 2.99
C PRO A 76 2.08 15.49 1.68
N VAL A 77 1.20 14.83 0.95
CA VAL A 77 1.50 14.11 -0.31
C VAL A 77 0.52 14.47 -1.44
N ASP A 78 0.99 14.43 -2.68
CA ASP A 78 0.18 14.75 -3.87
C ASP A 78 -0.23 13.50 -4.64
N TRP A 79 0.63 12.49 -4.68
CA TRP A 79 0.47 11.26 -5.44
C TRP A 79 0.83 10.04 -4.59
N TYR A 80 0.36 8.87 -5.01
CA TYR A 80 0.65 7.63 -4.30
C TYR A 80 2.14 7.28 -4.32
N ASP A 81 2.88 7.69 -5.34
CA ASP A 81 4.33 7.49 -5.41
C ASP A 81 5.05 8.16 -4.22
N ASP A 82 4.56 9.32 -3.77
CA ASP A 82 5.07 9.96 -2.56
C ASP A 82 4.83 9.08 -1.32
N VAL A 83 3.65 8.46 -1.24
CA VAL A 83 3.30 7.52 -0.16
C VAL A 83 4.18 6.28 -0.23
N PHE A 84 4.36 5.71 -1.42
CA PHE A 84 5.18 4.52 -1.65
C PHE A 84 6.62 4.76 -1.21
N ALA A 85 7.21 5.90 -1.58
CA ALA A 85 8.57 6.27 -1.18
C ALA A 85 8.72 6.41 0.35
N LEU A 86 7.68 6.88 1.05
CA LEU A 86 7.68 6.99 2.51
C LEU A 86 7.59 5.62 3.21
N VAL A 87 6.79 4.69 2.66
CA VAL A 87 6.49 3.42 3.35
C VAL A 87 7.35 2.23 2.88
N PHE A 88 8.01 2.33 1.73
CA PHE A 88 8.93 1.33 1.19
C PHE A 88 10.30 1.93 0.79
N PRO A 89 11.01 2.65 1.68
CA PRO A 89 12.20 3.43 1.30
C PRO A 89 13.40 2.60 0.84
N HIS A 90 13.42 1.30 1.16
CA HIS A 90 14.54 0.40 0.85
C HIS A 90 14.21 -0.64 -0.21
N LEU A 91 12.99 -0.65 -0.74
CA LEU A 91 12.57 -1.64 -1.71
C LEU A 91 13.06 -1.24 -3.11
N ARG A 92 13.86 -2.10 -3.73
CA ARG A 92 14.31 -1.92 -5.11
C ARG A 92 13.30 -2.49 -6.09
N ALA A 93 13.11 -1.82 -7.22
CA ALA A 93 12.18 -2.27 -8.26
C ALA A 93 12.50 -3.68 -8.79
N GLU A 94 13.79 -4.02 -8.92
CA GLU A 94 14.22 -5.36 -9.32
C GLU A 94 13.74 -6.43 -8.33
N GLU A 95 13.95 -6.19 -7.03
CA GLU A 95 13.55 -7.11 -5.97
C GLU A 95 12.03 -7.29 -5.92
N ALA A 96 11.26 -6.23 -6.21
CA ALA A 96 9.80 -6.28 -6.27
C ALA A 96 9.29 -7.09 -7.45
N ASN A 97 9.87 -6.90 -8.64
CA ASN A 97 9.43 -7.53 -9.88
C ASN A 97 9.69 -9.05 -9.88
N THR A 98 10.74 -9.51 -9.20
CA THR A 98 11.11 -10.93 -9.19
C THR A 98 10.40 -11.75 -8.09
N ARG A 99 9.65 -11.11 -7.16
CA ARG A 99 9.09 -11.81 -5.97
C ARG A 99 8.20 -13.01 -6.30
N TRP A 100 7.43 -12.91 -7.38
CA TRP A 100 6.42 -13.90 -7.73
C TRP A 100 6.86 -14.89 -8.81
N GLU A 101 8.06 -14.75 -9.37
CA GLU A 101 8.49 -15.55 -10.52
C GLU A 101 8.44 -17.05 -10.25
N LYS A 102 8.86 -17.49 -9.05
CA LYS A 102 8.85 -18.91 -8.68
C LYS A 102 7.43 -19.46 -8.53
N GLU A 103 6.56 -18.72 -7.84
CA GLU A 103 5.18 -19.13 -7.59
C GLU A 103 4.34 -19.12 -8.87
N LEU A 104 4.52 -18.13 -9.74
CA LEU A 104 3.80 -18.09 -11.01
C LEU A 104 4.29 -19.18 -11.98
N SER A 105 5.60 -19.46 -12.02
CA SER A 105 6.17 -20.48 -12.90
C SER A 105 5.76 -21.90 -12.52
N SER A 106 5.63 -22.20 -11.22
CA SER A 106 5.18 -23.51 -10.74
C SER A 106 3.72 -23.78 -11.11
N HIS A 107 2.84 -22.78 -10.94
CA HIS A 107 1.42 -22.90 -11.26
C HIS A 107 1.15 -22.97 -12.77
N ILE A 108 1.92 -22.27 -13.60
CA ILE A 108 1.81 -22.37 -15.07
C ILE A 108 2.16 -23.79 -15.53
N ARG A 109 3.29 -24.35 -15.07
CA ARG A 109 3.70 -25.72 -15.43
C ARG A 109 2.73 -26.79 -14.94
N GLN A 110 2.16 -26.59 -13.77
CA GLN A 110 1.18 -27.53 -13.20
C GLN A 110 -0.13 -27.51 -13.99
N LYS A 111 -0.57 -26.31 -14.43
CA LYS A 111 -1.74 -26.16 -15.28
C LYS A 111 -1.56 -26.78 -16.67
N GLU A 112 -0.38 -26.62 -17.28
CA GLU A 112 -0.05 -27.25 -18.58
C GLU A 112 -0.04 -28.79 -18.46
N ASN A 113 0.53 -29.34 -17.40
CA ASN A 113 0.51 -30.80 -17.16
C ASN A 113 -0.92 -31.33 -16.93
N ASP A 114 -1.73 -30.63 -16.13
CA ASP A 114 -3.12 -31.03 -15.85
C ASP A 114 -4.02 -30.95 -17.11
N GLU A 115 -3.73 -30.05 -18.05
CA GLU A 115 -4.41 -29.95 -19.34
C GLU A 115 -3.96 -31.07 -20.30
N HIS A 116 -2.65 -31.42 -20.33
CA HIS A 116 -2.12 -32.51 -21.15
C HIS A 116 -2.64 -33.88 -20.73
N GLU A 117 -2.72 -34.16 -19.42
CA GLU A 117 -3.26 -35.43 -18.90
C GLU A 117 -4.75 -35.63 -19.20
N ARG A 118 -5.52 -34.53 -19.30
CA ARG A 118 -6.95 -34.59 -19.65
C ARG A 118 -7.16 -34.88 -21.14
N GLU A 119 -6.31 -34.36 -22.02
CA GLU A 119 -6.37 -34.64 -23.46
C GLU A 119 -5.99 -36.09 -23.77
N ASP A 120 -4.98 -36.66 -23.09
CA ASP A 120 -4.58 -38.07 -23.27
C ASP A 120 -5.64 -39.06 -22.73
N SER A 121 -6.33 -38.73 -21.63
CA SER A 121 -7.40 -39.58 -21.07
C SER A 121 -8.69 -39.60 -21.89
N GLY A 122 -8.88 -38.65 -22.81
CA GLY A 122 -10.08 -38.53 -23.66
C GLY A 122 -10.09 -39.43 -24.90
N PHE A 123 -8.99 -40.15 -25.17
CA PHE A 123 -8.84 -41.00 -26.36
C PHE A 123 -9.09 -42.50 -26.12
N GLU A 124 -9.25 -42.95 -24.86
CA GLU A 124 -9.42 -44.37 -24.52
C GLU A 124 -10.88 -44.86 -24.45
N SER A 125 -11.87 -43.99 -24.66
CA SER A 125 -13.28 -44.38 -24.68
C SER A 125 -13.88 -44.31 -26.09
N ASN A 126 -13.60 -45.31 -26.93
CA ASN A 126 -14.36 -45.62 -28.15
C ASN A 126 -14.41 -47.12 -28.39
#